data_AF-A0A978T9K5-F1
#
_entry.id   AF-A0A978T9K5-F1
#
_cell.length_a   1.000
_cell.length_b   1.000
_cell.length_c   1.000
_cell.angle_alpha   90.00
_cell.angle_beta   90.00
_cell.angle_gamma   90.00
#
_symmetry.space_group_name_H-M   'P 1'
#
loop_
_entity.id
_entity.type
_entity.pdbx_description
1 polymer ?
#
loop_
_entity_poly.entity_id
_entity_poly.type
_entity_poly.pdbx_seq_one_letter_code
_entity_poly.pdbx_strand_id
1 'polypeptide(L)'
;MAVDLANSMEARLAFLDHPLVEFAVTLPPQMRLRGRQDKYILRETMRSLLPEALYRRQKFASMAPPAHRDPVKPQALAALTEQYLTPAAITPAGLLDYPAVAATLRHYQDPTTTRVDRVQLDAVINPLLSVQILHQHFIDQNIPHRVQAQARALGWSSLAQDKATAVAATLP
;
A
#
# COMPACT_ATOMS: atom_id res chain seq x y z
N MET A 1 6.95 -4.57 -13.40
CA MET A 1 7.00 -4.07 -14.79
C MET A 1 7.59 -2.67 -14.90
N ALA A 2 6.99 -1.61 -14.34
CA ALA A 2 7.56 -0.25 -14.49
C ALA A 2 8.98 -0.11 -13.91
N VAL A 3 9.24 -0.71 -12.75
CA VAL A 3 10.58 -0.68 -12.12
C VAL A 3 11.60 -1.52 -12.89
N ASP A 4 11.22 -2.70 -13.40
CA ASP A 4 12.13 -3.61 -14.11
C ASP A 4 12.58 -3.01 -15.45
N LEU A 5 11.62 -2.49 -16.24
CA LEU A 5 11.90 -1.88 -17.54
C LEU A 5 12.77 -0.63 -17.41
N ALA A 6 12.57 0.18 -16.37
CA ALA A 6 13.44 1.32 -16.06
C ALA A 6 14.90 0.91 -15.80
N ASN A 7 15.13 -0.36 -15.43
CA ASN A 7 16.46 -0.92 -15.18
C ASN A 7 16.89 -1.90 -16.30
N SER A 8 16.29 -1.82 -17.49
CA SER A 8 16.57 -2.73 -18.63
C SER A 8 16.43 -4.22 -18.29
N MET A 9 15.54 -4.56 -17.35
CA MET A 9 15.24 -5.92 -16.94
C MET A 9 13.84 -6.35 -17.38
N GLU A 10 13.71 -7.59 -17.84
CA GLU A 10 12.41 -8.23 -18.13
C GLU A 10 12.01 -9.16 -16.99
N ALA A 11 10.95 -8.80 -16.26
CA ALA A 11 10.37 -9.66 -15.23
C ALA A 11 9.32 -10.60 -15.83
N ARG A 12 9.49 -11.91 -15.66
CA ARG A 12 8.52 -12.94 -16.07
C ARG A 12 7.68 -13.41 -14.89
N LEU A 13 6.37 -13.28 -15.01
CA LEU A 13 5.43 -13.56 -13.93
C LEU A 13 4.78 -14.94 -14.13
N ALA A 14 5.49 -16.00 -13.74
CA ALA A 14 5.06 -17.39 -13.97
C ALA A 14 3.65 -17.72 -13.47
N PHE A 15 3.21 -17.09 -12.37
CA PHE A 15 1.85 -17.29 -11.82
C PHE A 15 0.73 -16.58 -12.59
N LEU A 16 1.07 -15.72 -13.56
CA LEU A 16 0.12 -15.04 -14.45
C LEU A 16 0.10 -15.64 -15.86
N ASP A 17 0.65 -16.84 -16.02
CA ASP A 17 0.53 -17.58 -17.27
C ASP A 17 -0.94 -17.89 -17.58
N HIS A 18 -1.35 -17.71 -18.84
CA HIS A 18 -2.77 -17.75 -19.22
C HIS A 18 -3.42 -19.11 -18.94
N PRO A 19 -2.86 -20.25 -19.40
CA PRO A 19 -3.37 -21.58 -19.04
C PRO A 19 -3.46 -21.83 -17.54
N LEU A 20 -2.48 -21.36 -16.77
CA LEU A 20 -2.48 -21.52 -15.31
C LEU A 20 -3.62 -20.73 -14.66
N VAL A 21 -3.84 -19.49 -15.09
CA VAL A 21 -4.93 -18.64 -14.58
C VAL A 21 -6.29 -19.23 -14.96
N GLU A 22 -6.44 -19.70 -16.21
CA GLU A 22 -7.66 -20.36 -16.70
C GLU A 22 -8.00 -21.60 -15.86
N PHE A 23 -7.02 -22.44 -15.53
CA PHE A 23 -7.23 -23.55 -14.61
C PHE A 23 -7.51 -23.08 -13.17
N ALA A 24 -6.80 -22.06 -12.68
CA ALA A 24 -6.95 -21.60 -11.31
C ALA A 24 -8.35 -21.04 -11.00
N VAL A 25 -9.05 -20.48 -12.01
CA VAL A 25 -10.42 -19.98 -11.83
C VAL A 25 -11.47 -21.09 -11.76
N THR A 26 -11.20 -22.29 -12.28
CA THR A 26 -12.13 -23.43 -12.19
C THR A 26 -12.06 -24.16 -10.84
N LEU A 27 -11.09 -23.83 -9.99
CA LEU A 27 -10.88 -24.50 -8.70
C LEU A 27 -11.96 -24.13 -7.66
N PRO A 28 -12.51 -25.11 -6.92
CA PRO A 28 -13.41 -24.85 -5.80
C PRO A 28 -12.78 -23.91 -4.76
N PRO A 29 -13.54 -22.98 -4.15
CA PRO A 29 -13.02 -22.05 -3.15
C PRO A 29 -12.29 -22.73 -1.98
N GLN A 30 -12.76 -23.91 -1.56
CA GLN A 30 -12.19 -24.71 -0.47
C GLN A 30 -10.77 -25.22 -0.78
N MET A 31 -10.41 -25.34 -2.06
CA MET A 31 -9.05 -25.69 -2.49
C MET A 31 -8.11 -24.47 -2.52
N ARG A 32 -8.66 -23.25 -2.63
CA ARG A 32 -7.90 -22.00 -2.61
C ARG A 32 -7.66 -21.52 -1.17
N LEU A 33 -8.64 -21.72 -0.29
CA LEU A 33 -8.62 -21.36 1.12
C LEU A 33 -9.19 -22.51 1.96
N ARG A 34 -8.40 -23.01 2.92
CA ARG A 34 -8.83 -24.04 3.88
C ARG A 34 -8.63 -23.53 5.30
N GLY A 35 -9.73 -23.21 5.99
CA GLY A 35 -9.67 -22.55 7.30
C GLY A 35 -8.98 -21.18 7.18
N ARG A 36 -7.88 -20.99 7.91
CA ARG A 36 -7.05 -19.77 7.84
C ARG A 36 -5.85 -19.89 6.89
N GLN A 37 -5.74 -21.01 6.15
CA GLN A 37 -4.62 -21.29 5.27
C GLN A 37 -4.94 -20.89 3.83
N ASP A 38 -4.28 -19.84 3.36
CA ASP A 38 -4.34 -19.39 1.98
C ASP A 38 -3.47 -20.24 1.06
N LYS A 39 -3.77 -20.18 -0.25
CA LYS A 39 -3.01 -20.89 -1.30
C LYS A 39 -2.92 -22.40 -1.01
N TYR A 40 -3.99 -22.99 -0.47
CA TYR A 40 -3.96 -24.34 0.08
C TYR A 40 -3.49 -25.38 -0.95
N ILE A 41 -4.15 -25.47 -2.10
CA ILE A 41 -3.76 -26.39 -3.18
C ILE A 41 -2.31 -26.17 -3.65
N LEU A 42 -1.88 -24.91 -3.82
CA LEU A 42 -0.50 -24.59 -4.21
C LEU A 42 0.52 -25.08 -3.18
N ARG A 43 0.22 -24.93 -1.88
CA ARG A 43 1.09 -25.42 -0.80
C ARG A 43 1.17 -26.94 -0.80
N GLU A 44 0.04 -27.62 -0.96
CA GLU A 44 0.02 -29.09 -1.02
C GLU A 44 0.78 -29.63 -2.22
N THR A 45 0.62 -29.02 -3.40
CA THR A 45 1.36 -29.43 -4.61
C THR A 45 2.87 -29.26 -4.50
N MET A 46 3.33 -28.31 -3.67
CA MET A 46 4.74 -27.99 -3.48
C MET A 46 5.33 -28.63 -2.22
N ARG A 47 4.55 -29.41 -1.45
CA ARG A 47 4.95 -29.98 -0.16
C ARG A 47 6.23 -30.80 -0.25
N SER A 48 6.39 -31.59 -1.32
CA SER A 48 7.57 -32.43 -1.53
C SER A 48 8.81 -31.65 -1.98
N LEU A 49 8.64 -30.42 -2.48
CA LEU A 49 9.71 -29.58 -3.02
C LEU A 49 10.21 -28.54 -2.02
N LEU A 50 9.43 -28.22 -0.99
CA LEU A 50 9.74 -27.17 -0.02
C LEU A 50 10.18 -27.76 1.32
N PRO A 51 11.21 -27.19 1.98
CA PRO A 51 11.48 -27.47 3.38
C PRO A 51 10.26 -27.18 4.27
N GLU A 52 10.08 -27.97 5.32
CA GLU A 52 8.92 -27.87 6.23
C GLU A 52 8.75 -26.45 6.80
N ALA A 53 9.86 -25.77 7.07
CA ALA A 53 9.87 -24.38 7.55
C ALA A 53 9.22 -23.40 6.56
N LEU A 54 9.41 -23.57 5.25
CA LEU A 54 8.79 -22.72 4.22
C LEU A 54 7.35 -23.13 3.96
N TYR A 55 7.04 -24.43 3.98
CA TYR A 55 5.69 -24.95 3.82
C TYR A 55 4.73 -24.41 4.91
N ARG A 56 5.17 -24.43 6.17
CA ARG A 56 4.39 -23.94 7.33
C ARG A 56 4.36 -22.42 7.47
N ARG A 57 5.19 -21.69 6.73
CA ARG A 57 5.29 -20.23 6.85
C ARG A 57 3.98 -19.57 6.43
N GLN A 58 3.45 -18.70 7.29
CA GLN A 58 2.30 -17.86 6.97
C GLN A 58 2.65 -16.85 5.88
N LYS A 59 1.67 -16.51 5.03
CA LYS A 59 1.84 -15.46 4.03
C LYS A 59 2.15 -14.15 4.75
N PHE A 60 3.29 -13.57 4.41
CA PHE A 60 3.64 -12.21 4.77
C PHE A 60 3.46 -11.35 3.52
N ALA A 61 2.67 -10.28 3.61
CA ALA A 61 2.54 -9.34 2.50
C ALA A 61 3.90 -8.75 2.17
N SER A 62 4.15 -8.50 0.88
CA SER A 62 5.32 -7.70 0.49
C SER A 62 5.04 -6.27 0.95
N MET A 63 5.57 -5.93 2.11
CA MET A 63 5.55 -4.59 2.66
C MET A 63 6.83 -3.86 2.26
N ALA A 64 6.78 -2.53 2.30
CA ALA A 64 7.99 -1.71 2.19
C ALA A 64 9.05 -2.20 3.20
N PRO A 65 10.35 -2.12 2.86
CA PRO A 65 11.40 -2.52 3.77
C PRO A 65 11.22 -1.86 5.15
N PRO A 66 11.30 -2.61 6.25
CA PRO A 66 11.12 -2.07 7.60
C PRO A 66 12.08 -0.89 7.84
N ALA A 67 11.57 0.22 8.36
CA ALA A 67 12.35 1.46 8.49
C ALA A 67 13.54 1.30 9.42
N HIS A 68 13.41 0.46 10.45
CA HIS A 68 14.48 0.16 11.42
C HIS A 68 15.69 -0.60 10.84
N ARG A 69 15.65 -1.04 9.58
CA ARG A 69 16.75 -1.77 8.94
C ARG A 69 17.73 -0.88 8.18
N ASP A 70 17.46 0.41 8.12
CA ASP A 70 18.25 1.41 7.40
C ASP A 70 18.72 2.47 8.41
N PRO A 71 19.94 3.01 8.29
CA PRO A 71 20.44 4.03 9.22
C PRO A 71 19.73 5.39 9.08
N VAL A 72 19.16 5.70 7.91
CA VAL A 72 18.56 7.03 7.61
C VAL A 72 17.05 7.02 7.81
N LYS A 73 16.38 5.92 7.45
CA LYS A 73 14.90 5.84 7.49
C LYS A 73 14.26 6.00 8.88
N PRO A 74 14.89 5.65 10.01
CA PRO A 74 14.29 5.88 11.33
C PRO A 74 14.04 7.36 11.62
N GLN A 75 14.94 8.23 11.18
CA GLN A 75 14.82 9.68 11.35
C GLN A 75 13.70 10.24 10.45
N ALA A 76 13.63 9.78 9.21
CA ALA A 76 12.55 10.14 8.29
C ALA A 76 11.18 9.65 8.80
N LEU A 77 11.12 8.44 9.35
CA LEU A 77 9.90 7.91 9.96
C LEU A 77 9.50 8.75 11.17
N ALA A 78 10.45 9.10 12.06
CA ALA A 78 10.17 9.96 13.20
C ALA A 78 9.57 11.30 12.78
N ALA A 79 10.18 11.97 11.80
CA ALA A 79 9.69 13.24 11.25
C ALA A 79 8.25 13.10 10.68
N LEU A 80 7.97 12.02 9.95
CA LEU A 80 6.61 11.76 9.44
C LEU A 80 5.62 11.50 10.57
N THR A 81 6.00 10.76 11.61
CA THR A 81 5.11 10.51 12.75
C THR A 81 4.81 11.79 13.54
N GLU A 82 5.81 12.66 13.71
CA GLU A 82 5.66 13.97 14.37
C GLU A 82 4.81 14.95 13.55
N GLN A 83 4.76 14.80 12.23
CA GLN A 83 3.94 15.63 11.37
C GLN A 83 2.49 15.12 11.24
N TYR A 84 2.31 13.82 11.03
CA TYR A 84 1.03 13.25 10.58
C TYR A 84 0.28 12.43 11.64
N LEU A 85 0.95 11.97 12.70
CA LEU A 85 0.33 11.14 13.76
C LEU A 85 0.19 11.89 15.08
N THR A 86 -0.06 13.19 15.02
CA THR A 86 -0.32 14.04 16.20
C THR A 86 -1.81 14.16 16.48
N PRO A 87 -2.23 14.56 17.70
CA PRO A 87 -3.63 14.85 17.98
C PRO A 87 -4.22 15.89 17.02
N ALA A 88 -3.42 16.91 16.68
CA ALA A 88 -3.84 17.99 15.79
C ALA A 88 -4.05 17.53 14.34
N ALA A 89 -3.30 16.54 13.87
CA ALA A 89 -3.48 15.95 12.55
C ALA A 89 -4.62 14.92 12.53
N ILE A 90 -4.73 14.10 13.57
CA ILE A 90 -5.67 12.98 13.63
C ILE A 90 -7.11 13.44 13.92
N THR A 91 -7.29 14.41 14.82
CA THR A 91 -8.64 14.84 15.26
C THR A 91 -9.48 15.40 14.12
N PRO A 92 -8.98 16.30 13.25
CA PRO A 92 -9.76 16.82 12.13
C PRO A 92 -10.11 15.75 11.09
N ALA A 93 -9.20 14.80 10.85
CA ALA A 93 -9.46 13.71 9.92
C ALA A 93 -10.54 12.74 10.42
N GLY A 94 -10.62 12.50 11.73
CA GLY A 94 -11.61 11.60 12.34
C GLY A 94 -11.47 10.13 11.93
N LEU A 95 -10.34 9.75 11.32
CA LEU A 95 -10.10 8.40 10.77
C LEU A 95 -9.39 7.45 11.73
N LEU A 96 -8.62 7.97 12.69
CA LEU A 96 -7.76 7.18 13.58
C LEU A 96 -8.04 7.50 15.04
N ASP A 97 -7.88 6.49 15.90
CA ASP A 97 -7.93 6.66 17.36
C ASP A 97 -6.54 7.03 17.91
N TYR A 98 -6.36 8.30 18.32
CA TYR A 98 -5.06 8.79 18.78
C TYR A 98 -4.48 8.01 19.97
N PRO A 99 -5.24 7.69 21.05
CA PRO A 99 -4.78 6.80 22.12
C PRO A 99 -4.13 5.49 21.62
N ALA A 100 -4.77 4.78 20.68
CA ALA A 100 -4.23 3.56 20.11
C ALA A 100 -2.96 3.81 19.27
N VAL A 101 -2.94 4.88 18.48
CA VAL A 101 -1.75 5.29 17.71
C VAL A 101 -0.57 5.62 18.64
N ALA A 102 -0.81 6.40 19.70
CA ALA A 102 0.22 6.76 20.67
C ALA A 102 0.75 5.53 21.44
N ALA A 103 -0.11 4.56 21.76
CA ALA A 103 0.33 3.29 22.34
C ALA A 103 1.22 2.49 21.38
N THR A 104 0.86 2.45 20.09
CA THR A 104 1.63 1.77 19.03
C THR A 104 3.01 2.41 18.86
N LEU A 105 3.08 3.75 18.82
CA LEU A 105 4.34 4.48 18.69
C LEU A 105 5.25 4.30 19.92
N ARG A 106 4.68 4.31 21.13
CA ARG A 106 5.44 4.02 22.37
C ARG A 106 6.03 2.61 22.34
N HIS A 107 5.25 1.61 21.93
CA HIS A 107 5.76 0.23 21.78
C HIS A 107 6.90 0.19 20.74
N TYR A 108 6.73 0.86 19.60
CA TYR A 108 7.78 0.91 18.57
C TYR A 108 9.08 1.55 19.07
N GLN A 109 9.00 2.57 19.93
CA GLN A 109 10.15 3.27 20.49
C GLN A 109 10.80 2.55 21.68
N ASP A 110 10.09 1.62 22.34
CA ASP A 110 10.59 0.89 23.49
C ASP A 110 11.87 0.09 23.14
N PRO A 111 13.00 0.29 23.84
CA PRO A 111 14.25 -0.44 23.61
C PRO A 111 14.12 -1.97 23.74
N THR A 112 13.15 -2.45 24.51
CA THR A 112 12.91 -3.89 24.75
C THR A 112 12.18 -4.59 23.61
N THR A 113 11.61 -3.83 22.67
CA THR A 113 10.84 -4.37 21.54
C THR A 113 11.71 -5.19 20.60
N THR A 114 11.33 -6.45 20.39
CA THR A 114 12.08 -7.37 19.55
C THR A 114 12.08 -6.93 18.09
N ARG A 115 13.08 -7.41 17.32
CA ARG A 115 13.15 -7.13 15.87
C ARG A 115 11.92 -7.66 15.12
N VAL A 116 11.33 -8.76 15.56
CA VAL A 116 10.14 -9.33 14.91
C VAL A 116 8.94 -8.42 15.15
N ASP A 117 8.77 -7.94 16.38
CA ASP A 117 7.67 -7.04 16.74
C ASP A 117 7.80 -5.70 16.03
N ARG A 118 9.02 -5.15 15.90
CA ARG A 118 9.26 -3.92 15.11
C ARG A 118 8.83 -4.05 13.66
N VAL A 119 9.07 -5.20 13.01
CA VAL A 119 8.59 -5.45 11.64
C VAL A 119 7.06 -5.43 11.57
N GLN A 120 6.38 -5.99 12.58
CA GLN A 120 4.92 -5.97 12.63
C GLN A 120 4.38 -4.56 12.86
N LEU A 121 5.02 -3.80 13.75
CA LEU A 121 4.67 -2.41 14.02
C LEU A 121 4.91 -1.50 12.80
N ASP A 122 6.01 -1.69 12.07
CA ASP A 122 6.25 -1.01 10.78
C ASP A 122 5.10 -1.26 9.79
N ALA A 123 4.58 -2.49 9.75
CA ALA A 123 3.46 -2.86 8.90
C ALA A 123 2.12 -2.23 9.33
N VAL A 124 2.03 -1.67 10.55
CA VAL A 124 0.88 -0.90 11.05
C VAL A 124 1.10 0.60 10.88
N ILE A 125 2.27 1.11 11.27
CA ILE A 125 2.61 2.54 11.22
C ILE A 125 2.57 3.07 9.78
N ASN A 126 3.07 2.31 8.80
CA ASN A 126 3.07 2.75 7.40
C ASN A 126 1.66 3.00 6.86
N PRO A 127 0.68 2.09 7.02
CA PRO A 127 -0.71 2.38 6.67
C PRO A 127 -1.31 3.58 7.42
N LEU A 128 -1.04 3.73 8.73
CA LEU A 128 -1.54 4.88 9.51
C LEU A 128 -1.05 6.20 8.92
N LEU A 129 0.25 6.29 8.62
CA LEU A 129 0.86 7.43 7.95
C LEU A 129 0.27 7.65 6.56
N SER A 130 0.12 6.57 5.79
CA SER A 130 -0.41 6.65 4.43
C SER A 130 -1.81 7.24 4.40
N VAL A 131 -2.70 6.79 5.31
CA VAL A 131 -4.07 7.31 5.41
C VAL A 131 -4.07 8.80 5.78
N GLN A 132 -3.24 9.22 6.73
CA GLN A 132 -3.14 10.63 7.13
C GLN A 132 -2.55 11.52 6.02
N ILE A 133 -1.50 11.06 5.36
CA ILE A 133 -0.89 11.78 4.23
C ILE A 133 -1.91 11.92 3.09
N LEU A 134 -2.62 10.84 2.74
CA LEU A 134 -3.64 10.87 1.71
C LEU A 134 -4.80 11.80 2.09
N HIS A 135 -5.27 11.77 3.33
CA HIS A 135 -6.29 12.70 3.82
C HIS A 135 -5.85 14.15 3.63
N GLN A 136 -4.66 14.50 4.11
CA GLN A 136 -4.16 15.87 4.00
C GLN A 136 -4.05 16.33 2.54
N HIS A 137 -3.55 15.45 1.66
CA HIS A 137 -3.30 15.79 0.26
C HIS A 137 -4.59 15.88 -0.55
N PHE A 138 -5.52 14.95 -0.36
CA PHE A 138 -6.71 14.83 -1.22
C PHE A 138 -7.97 15.46 -0.63
N ILE A 139 -8.09 15.54 0.70
CA ILE A 139 -9.25 16.13 1.37
C ILE A 139 -8.93 17.57 1.79
N ASP A 140 -7.90 17.77 2.61
CA ASP A 140 -7.63 19.10 3.19
C ASP A 140 -7.06 20.10 2.18
N GLN A 141 -6.04 19.67 1.42
CA GLN A 141 -5.38 20.53 0.43
C GLN A 141 -6.10 20.54 -0.92
N ASN A 142 -6.97 19.56 -1.17
CA ASN A 142 -7.65 19.33 -2.44
C ASN A 142 -6.69 19.50 -3.64
N ILE A 143 -5.63 18.69 -3.67
CA ILE A 143 -4.62 18.72 -4.74
C ILE A 143 -5.25 18.69 -6.14
N PRO A 144 -6.31 17.91 -6.43
CA PRO A 144 -6.95 17.95 -7.74
C PRO A 144 -7.40 19.36 -8.13
N HIS A 145 -8.00 20.12 -7.21
CA HIS A 145 -8.40 21.51 -7.45
C HIS A 145 -7.19 22.43 -7.68
N ARG A 146 -6.12 22.27 -6.88
CA ARG A 146 -4.87 23.04 -7.06
C ARG A 146 -4.20 22.76 -8.40
N VAL A 147 -4.13 21.49 -8.79
CA VAL A 147 -3.58 21.06 -10.09
C VAL A 147 -4.42 21.61 -11.23
N GLN A 148 -5.75 21.60 -11.12
CA GLN A 148 -6.62 22.23 -12.12
C GLN A 148 -6.40 23.75 -12.20
N ALA A 149 -6.25 24.44 -11.08
CA ALA A 149 -5.98 25.87 -11.06
C ALA A 149 -4.62 26.20 -11.71
N GLN A 150 -3.59 25.41 -11.40
CA GLN A 150 -2.26 25.57 -11.96
C GLN A 150 -2.21 25.21 -13.46
N ALA A 151 -2.91 24.16 -13.88
CA ALA A 151 -3.07 23.81 -15.29
C ALA A 151 -3.74 24.95 -16.07
N ARG A 152 -4.83 25.52 -15.54
CA ARG A 152 -5.48 26.72 -16.13
C ARG A 152 -4.53 27.90 -16.23
N ALA A 153 -3.74 28.17 -15.19
CA ALA A 153 -2.75 29.27 -15.20
C ALA A 153 -1.64 29.06 -16.25
N LEU A 154 -1.28 27.80 -16.53
CA LEU A 154 -0.31 27.43 -17.57
C LEU A 154 -0.93 27.29 -18.97
N GLY A 155 -2.23 27.55 -19.11
CA GLY A 155 -2.96 27.40 -20.38
C GLY A 155 -3.21 25.95 -20.79
N TRP A 156 -3.04 25.00 -19.88
CA TRP A 156 -3.31 23.58 -20.13
C TRP A 156 -4.81 23.29 -19.93
N SER A 157 -5.52 23.05 -21.03
CA SER A 157 -6.89 22.51 -21.01
C SER A 157 -6.86 20.99 -21.16
N SER A 158 -7.83 20.31 -20.54
CA SER A 158 -8.02 18.89 -20.80
C SER A 158 -8.77 18.70 -22.11
N LEU A 159 -8.36 17.75 -22.96
CA LEU A 159 -9.09 17.37 -24.18
C LEU A 159 -10.55 16.92 -23.91
N ALA A 160 -10.86 16.56 -22.66
CA ALA A 160 -12.22 16.24 -22.21
C ALA A 160 -13.11 17.48 -22.07
N GLN A 161 -12.55 18.64 -21.69
CA GLN A 161 -13.28 19.91 -21.63
C GLN A 161 -13.64 20.41 -23.02
N ASP A 162 -12.74 20.29 -24.00
CA ASP A 162 -13.02 20.72 -25.39
C ASP A 162 -14.18 19.94 -26.01
N LYS A 163 -14.35 18.65 -25.67
CA LYS A 163 -15.52 17.86 -26.10
C LYS A 163 -16.83 18.32 -25.43
N ALA A 164 -16.81 18.64 -24.14
CA ALA A 164 -18.02 19.11 -23.45
C ALA A 164 -18.46 20.51 -23.93
N THR A 165 -17.50 21.39 -24.21
CA THR A 165 -17.78 22.74 -24.74
C THR A 165 -18.20 22.71 -26.21
N ALA A 166 -17.63 21.82 -27.03
CA ALA A 166 -18.07 21.60 -28.40
C ALA A 166 -19.49 21.02 -28.50
N VAL A 167 -19.88 20.12 -27.59
CA VAL A 167 -21.25 19.58 -27.54
C VAL A 167 -22.27 20.63 -27.08
N ALA A 168 -21.89 21.51 -26.14
CA ALA A 168 -22.76 22.62 -25.70
C ALA A 168 -22.96 23.71 -26.77
N ALA A 169 -21.99 23.90 -27.68
CA ALA A 169 -22.09 24.85 -28.80
C ALA A 169 -22.88 24.30 -30.01
N THR A 170 -23.35 23.04 -29.96
CA THR A 170 -24.04 22.36 -31.06
C THR A 170 -25.50 21.98 -30.71
N LEU A 171 -26.01 22.41 -29.55
CA LEU A 171 -27.44 22.29 -29.21
C LEU A 171 -28.14 23.63 -29.52
N PRO A 172 -29.20 23.63 -30.34
CA PRO A 172 -29.98 24.82 -30.67
C PRO A 172 -30.76 25.39 -29.48
#